data_AF-A0A0P1LMR7-F1
#
_entry.id   AF-A0A0P1LMR7-F1
#
_cell.length_a   1.000
_cell.length_b   1.000
_cell.length_c   1.000
_cell.angle_alpha   90.00
_cell.angle_beta   90.00
_cell.angle_gamma   90.00
#
_symmetry.space_group_name_H-M   'P 1'
#
loop_
_entity.id
_entity.type
_entity.pdbx_description
1 polymer ?
#
loop_
_entity_poly.entity_id
_entity_poly.type
_entity_poly.pdbx_seq_one_letter_code
_entity_poly.pdbx_strand_id
1 'polypeptide(L)'
;MKEFHIINVGNSLLSNFQRNNPEISKIQQSDNDFWKKAIDDVNFMEEIFRFLESNPKERSAEMNTFLRVVEGKNPKEIEVYLSGTNTYSNEICVRTIQRYLRDKNFIVYDNPEFPGYFLEVNNYDEKYAKDEFVRGIAEMVDRFIYLALKKKEEGYEVFMNPTGGFKAHVIACALAGFLTGCKVYYMNEEFRNVIFMPELFYLPKGREVKLLEILSDRRPRSGAEYKSIADKFVNELERLRVYGLVDVETDDDGKPFRVKITARGILFLNTSKEVQR
;
A
#
# COMPACT_ATOMS: atom_id res chain seq x y z
N MET A 1 14.92 -13.53 -10.23
CA MET A 1 14.19 -12.33 -10.73
C MET A 1 14.23 -11.36 -9.57
N LYS A 2 14.62 -10.10 -9.78
CA LYS A 2 14.77 -9.17 -8.67
C LYS A 2 13.42 -8.75 -8.11
N GLU A 3 13.30 -8.67 -6.80
CA GLU A 3 12.07 -8.32 -6.10
C GLU A 3 12.27 -7.03 -5.29
N PHE A 4 11.25 -6.18 -5.28
CA PHE A 4 11.22 -4.96 -4.47
C PHE A 4 9.97 -4.97 -3.60
N HIS A 5 10.16 -5.01 -2.27
CA HIS A 5 9.07 -5.07 -1.30
C HIS A 5 8.96 -3.74 -0.55
N ILE A 6 7.82 -3.05 -0.71
CA ILE A 6 7.43 -1.92 0.12
C ILE A 6 6.63 -2.48 1.30
N ILE A 7 7.12 -2.29 2.52
CA ILE A 7 6.50 -2.83 3.74
C ILE A 7 6.17 -1.69 4.69
N ASN A 8 4.88 -1.57 5.02
CA ASN A 8 4.46 -0.73 6.13
C ASN A 8 4.77 -1.43 7.46
N VAL A 9 5.48 -0.73 8.33
CA VAL A 9 5.87 -1.17 9.66
C VAL A 9 4.95 -0.53 10.68
N GLY A 10 4.22 -1.37 11.42
CA GLY A 10 3.47 -0.98 12.59
C GLY A 10 4.26 -1.27 13.87
N ASN A 11 3.54 -1.31 14.98
CA ASN A 11 4.15 -1.57 16.29
C ASN A 11 3.95 -3.01 16.75
N SER A 12 3.72 -3.95 15.83
CA SER A 12 3.42 -5.35 16.19
C SER A 12 4.59 -6.02 16.94
N LEU A 13 5.82 -5.71 16.53
CA LEU A 13 7.04 -6.14 17.22
C LEU A 13 7.05 -5.66 18.67
N LEU A 14 6.84 -4.36 18.87
CA LEU A 14 6.83 -3.77 20.20
C LEU A 14 5.68 -4.31 21.05
N SER A 15 4.47 -4.42 20.49
CA SER A 15 3.32 -5.03 21.17
C SER A 15 3.62 -6.46 21.65
N ASN A 16 4.26 -7.27 20.80
CA ASN A 16 4.62 -8.63 21.17
C ASN A 16 5.75 -8.66 22.21
N PHE A 17 6.72 -7.76 22.10
CA PHE A 17 7.78 -7.62 23.10
C PHE A 17 7.21 -7.24 24.47
N GLN A 18 6.35 -6.22 24.53
CA GLN A 18 5.65 -5.79 25.76
C GLN A 18 4.82 -6.90 26.41
N ARG A 19 4.14 -7.74 25.61
CA ARG A 19 3.39 -8.91 26.14
C ARG A 19 4.29 -9.94 26.81
N ASN A 20 5.56 -10.03 26.39
CA ASN A 20 6.53 -10.99 26.93
C ASN A 20 7.45 -10.36 28.00
N ASN A 21 7.30 -9.07 28.29
CA ASN A 21 8.14 -8.34 29.24
C ASN A 21 7.28 -7.55 30.25
N PRO A 22 7.07 -8.08 31.48
CA PRO A 22 6.17 -7.50 32.47
C PRO A 22 6.47 -6.04 32.83
N GLU A 23 7.74 -5.62 32.81
CA GLU A 23 8.17 -4.29 33.24
C GLU A 23 7.65 -3.17 32.33
N ILE A 24 7.54 -3.45 31.03
CA ILE A 24 7.08 -2.48 30.03
C ILE A 24 5.69 -2.78 29.48
N SER A 25 5.03 -3.83 29.99
CA SER A 25 3.72 -4.30 29.54
C SER A 25 2.59 -3.26 29.65
N LYS A 26 2.74 -2.29 30.57
CA LYS A 26 1.76 -1.23 30.83
C LYS A 26 2.05 0.07 30.10
N ILE A 27 3.22 0.20 29.47
CA ILE A 27 3.61 1.44 28.78
C ILE A 27 2.80 1.57 27.50
N GLN A 28 2.15 2.72 27.30
CA GLN A 28 1.40 2.96 26.07
C GLN A 28 2.36 3.27 24.93
N GLN A 29 2.03 2.84 23.71
CA GLN A 29 2.86 3.14 22.52
C GLN A 29 2.90 4.64 22.17
N SER A 30 1.96 5.43 22.71
CA SER A 30 1.89 6.89 22.64
C SER A 30 2.75 7.61 23.69
N ASP A 31 3.38 6.88 24.62
CA ASP A 31 4.28 7.44 25.65
C ASP A 31 5.63 7.83 25.02
N ASN A 32 5.64 8.97 24.35
CA ASN A 32 6.80 9.46 23.60
C ASN A 32 8.04 9.68 24.49
N ASP A 33 7.87 10.07 25.75
CA ASP A 33 8.98 10.31 26.67
C ASP A 33 9.70 9.02 27.04
N PHE A 34 8.94 7.95 27.31
CA PHE A 34 9.52 6.64 27.56
C PHE A 34 10.23 6.10 26.32
N TRP A 35 9.55 6.07 25.17
CA TRP A 35 10.11 5.46 23.95
C TRP A 35 11.31 6.24 23.40
N LYS A 36 11.34 7.56 23.58
CA LYS A 36 12.51 8.39 23.25
C LYS A 36 13.74 8.01 24.07
N LYS A 37 13.57 7.66 25.35
CA LYS A 37 14.70 7.18 26.17
C LYS A 37 15.09 5.75 25.79
N ALA A 38 14.10 4.91 25.49
CA ALA A 38 14.32 3.50 25.15
C ALA A 38 15.08 3.34 23.82
N ILE A 39 14.80 4.18 22.80
CA ILE A 39 15.49 4.10 21.51
C ILE A 39 16.99 4.44 21.59
N ASP A 40 17.38 5.28 22.55
CA ASP A 40 18.77 5.66 22.80
C ASP A 40 19.49 4.67 23.74
N ASP A 41 18.76 3.75 24.39
CA ASP A 41 19.34 2.71 25.24
C ASP A 41 19.79 1.51 24.39
N VAL A 42 21.13 1.36 24.29
CA VAL A 42 21.77 0.28 23.54
C VAL A 42 21.37 -1.10 24.05
N ASN A 43 21.21 -1.28 25.36
CA ASN A 43 20.83 -2.58 25.93
C ASN A 43 19.39 -2.93 25.57
N PHE A 44 18.49 -1.95 25.66
CA PHE A 44 17.10 -2.11 25.24
C PHE A 44 17.00 -2.47 23.75
N MET A 45 17.73 -1.75 22.89
CA MET A 45 17.74 -1.99 21.45
C MET A 45 18.36 -3.36 21.09
N GLU A 46 19.35 -3.84 21.83
CA GLU A 46 19.87 -5.20 21.67
C GLU A 46 18.86 -6.25 22.16
N GLU A 47 18.16 -6.02 23.27
CA GLU A 47 17.15 -6.94 23.81
C GLU A 47 16.01 -7.15 22.82
N ILE A 48 15.44 -6.06 22.27
CA ILE A 48 14.35 -6.17 21.29
C ILE A 48 14.82 -6.80 19.98
N PHE A 49 16.09 -6.56 19.59
CA PHE A 49 16.70 -7.23 18.44
C PHE A 49 16.81 -8.74 18.65
N ARG A 50 17.32 -9.19 19.81
CA ARG A 50 17.40 -10.61 20.17
C ARG A 50 16.03 -11.25 20.28
N PHE A 51 15.06 -10.52 20.79
CA PHE A 51 13.67 -10.95 20.81
C PHE A 51 13.17 -11.23 19.39
N LEU A 52 13.34 -10.29 18.46
CA LEU A 52 12.97 -10.48 17.05
C LEU A 52 13.72 -11.66 16.43
N GLU A 53 15.04 -11.73 16.61
CA GLU A 53 15.91 -12.77 16.03
C GLU A 53 15.49 -14.18 16.47
N SER A 54 15.02 -14.34 17.71
CA SER A 54 14.64 -15.65 18.27
C SER A 54 13.51 -16.34 17.49
N ASN A 55 12.53 -15.58 16.99
CA ASN A 55 11.42 -16.11 16.20
C ASN A 55 10.75 -14.98 15.39
N PRO A 56 11.35 -14.55 14.27
CA PRO A 56 10.93 -13.34 13.56
C PRO A 56 9.50 -13.41 13.04
N LYS A 57 9.05 -14.60 12.60
CA LYS A 57 7.69 -14.81 12.11
C LYS A 57 6.64 -14.69 13.23
N GLU A 58 6.94 -15.10 14.46
CA GLU A 58 5.99 -14.95 15.59
C GLU A 58 6.14 -13.60 16.31
N ARG A 59 7.30 -12.94 16.22
CA ARG A 59 7.55 -11.69 16.94
C ARG A 59 7.08 -10.44 16.22
N SER A 60 7.01 -10.43 14.88
CA SER A 60 6.51 -9.29 14.09
C SER A 60 5.56 -9.76 13.00
N ALA A 61 4.41 -9.10 12.88
CA ALA A 61 3.43 -9.35 11.81
C ALA A 61 4.04 -9.07 10.43
N GLU A 62 4.83 -8.01 10.31
CA GLU A 62 5.53 -7.64 9.09
C GLU A 62 6.52 -8.73 8.67
N MET A 63 7.33 -9.23 9.61
CA MET A 63 8.28 -10.32 9.36
C MET A 63 7.60 -11.65 9.10
N ASN A 64 6.48 -11.94 9.78
CA ASN A 64 5.68 -13.13 9.49
C ASN A 64 5.27 -13.19 8.03
N THR A 65 4.69 -12.08 7.58
CA THR A 65 4.10 -11.98 6.25
C THR A 65 5.18 -11.92 5.18
N PHE A 66 6.21 -11.10 5.37
CA PHE A 66 7.33 -10.94 4.45
C PHE A 66 8.14 -12.24 4.30
N LEU A 67 8.60 -12.84 5.40
CA LEU A 67 9.49 -14.03 5.36
C LEU A 67 8.81 -15.26 4.77
N ARG A 68 7.48 -15.34 4.78
CA ARG A 68 6.72 -16.38 4.07
C ARG A 68 6.71 -16.16 2.56
N VAL A 69 6.62 -14.91 2.09
CA VAL A 69 6.63 -14.60 0.65
C VAL A 69 8.00 -14.82 0.02
N VAL A 70 9.07 -14.55 0.76
CA VAL A 70 10.45 -14.65 0.25
C VAL A 70 11.14 -15.97 0.60
N GLU A 71 10.40 -16.92 1.17
CA GLU A 71 10.93 -18.23 1.56
C GLU A 71 11.55 -18.96 0.35
N GLY A 72 12.78 -19.45 0.51
CA GLY A 72 13.53 -20.14 -0.54
C GLY A 72 14.16 -19.23 -1.62
N LYS A 73 13.99 -17.89 -1.52
CA LYS A 73 14.59 -16.93 -2.46
C LYS A 73 15.95 -16.43 -1.97
N ASN A 74 16.77 -15.94 -2.90
CA ASN A 74 18.07 -15.34 -2.58
C ASN A 74 17.89 -13.92 -1.99
N PRO A 75 18.27 -13.66 -0.72
CA PRO A 75 18.10 -12.34 -0.11
C PRO A 75 18.79 -11.20 -0.85
N LYS A 76 19.89 -11.49 -1.57
CA LYS A 76 20.64 -10.50 -2.36
C LYS A 76 19.93 -10.05 -3.63
N GLU A 77 18.88 -10.75 -4.06
CA GLU A 77 18.00 -10.33 -5.16
C GLU A 77 16.76 -9.58 -4.67
N ILE A 78 16.63 -9.39 -3.36
CA ILE A 78 15.45 -8.83 -2.72
C ILE A 78 15.82 -7.50 -2.07
N GLU A 79 15.19 -6.46 -2.59
CA GLU A 79 15.25 -5.12 -2.04
C GLU A 79 14.01 -4.86 -1.19
N VAL A 80 14.24 -4.29 -0.01
CA VAL A 80 13.20 -4.00 0.97
C VAL A 80 13.21 -2.52 1.29
N TYR A 81 12.03 -1.93 1.23
CA TYR A 81 11.76 -0.56 1.54
C TYR A 81 10.77 -0.54 2.70
N LEU A 82 11.23 -0.09 3.86
CA LEU A 82 10.39 -0.03 5.06
C LEU A 82 9.81 1.37 5.20
N SER A 83 8.55 1.45 5.63
CA SER A 83 7.87 2.72 5.89
C SER A 83 7.21 2.66 7.25
N GLY A 84 7.37 3.72 8.03
CA GLY A 84 6.84 3.86 9.38
C GLY A 84 6.23 5.23 9.63
N THR A 85 5.62 5.39 10.79
CA THR A 85 5.17 6.69 11.29
C THR A 85 6.26 7.36 12.12
N ASN A 86 6.33 8.69 12.07
CA ASN A 86 7.25 9.51 12.87
C ASN A 86 6.81 9.49 14.33
N THR A 87 7.21 8.44 15.02
CA THR A 87 6.94 8.17 16.44
C THR A 87 8.05 7.28 16.96
N TYR A 88 8.57 7.56 18.15
CA TYR A 88 9.69 6.80 18.74
C TYR A 88 9.39 5.29 18.87
N SER A 89 8.15 4.92 19.22
CA SER A 89 7.74 3.51 19.33
C SER A 89 7.80 2.77 17.99
N ASN A 90 7.44 3.44 16.89
CA ASN A 90 7.54 2.87 15.56
C ASN A 90 8.98 2.86 15.04
N GLU A 91 9.75 3.89 15.34
CA GLU A 91 11.15 3.98 14.97
C GLU A 91 11.97 2.83 15.57
N ILE A 92 11.72 2.46 16.83
CA ILE A 92 12.28 1.24 17.45
C ILE A 92 11.99 0.01 16.58
N CYS A 93 10.74 -0.17 16.12
CA CYS A 93 10.35 -1.30 15.29
C CYS A 93 11.07 -1.29 13.94
N VAL A 94 11.09 -0.13 13.27
CA VAL A 94 11.75 0.05 11.96
C VAL A 94 13.24 -0.25 12.08
N ARG A 95 13.96 0.38 13.02
CA ARG A 95 15.41 0.18 13.21
C ARG A 95 15.74 -1.28 13.52
N THR A 96 14.93 -1.93 14.36
CA THR A 96 15.13 -3.34 14.72
C THR A 96 14.94 -4.27 13.51
N ILE A 97 13.88 -4.07 12.74
CA ILE A 97 13.61 -4.84 11.52
C ILE A 97 14.67 -4.58 10.46
N GLN A 98 15.10 -3.33 10.26
CA GLN A 98 16.18 -2.97 9.34
C GLN A 98 17.46 -3.73 9.66
N ARG A 99 17.88 -3.71 10.93
CA ARG A 99 19.07 -4.43 11.39
C ARG A 99 18.92 -5.93 11.11
N TYR A 100 17.80 -6.52 11.49
CA TYR A 100 17.54 -7.94 11.25
C TYR A 100 17.63 -8.31 9.76
N LEU A 101 17.00 -7.53 8.88
CA LEU A 101 17.02 -7.79 7.44
C LEU A 101 18.43 -7.66 6.84
N ARG A 102 19.20 -6.65 7.26
CA ARG A 102 20.60 -6.49 6.85
C ARG A 102 21.46 -7.67 7.30
N ASP A 103 21.28 -8.14 8.53
CA ASP A 103 21.99 -9.32 9.06
C ASP A 103 21.62 -10.61 8.30
N LYS A 104 20.44 -10.65 7.67
CA LYS A 104 20.03 -11.75 6.77
C LYS A 104 20.38 -11.51 5.29
N ASN A 105 21.22 -10.52 4.98
CA ASN A 105 21.71 -10.17 3.64
C ASN A 105 20.66 -9.61 2.66
N PHE A 106 19.52 -9.11 3.15
CA PHE A 106 18.59 -8.34 2.32
C PHE A 106 19.16 -6.95 2.03
N ILE A 107 18.82 -6.39 0.87
CA ILE A 107 19.17 -5.00 0.53
C ILE A 107 18.07 -4.10 1.11
N VAL A 108 18.38 -3.30 2.12
CA VAL A 108 17.38 -2.50 2.84
C VAL A 108 17.63 -1.01 2.64
N TYR A 109 16.62 -0.30 2.14
CA TYR A 109 16.65 1.15 1.98
C TYR A 109 16.15 1.87 3.24
N ASP A 110 16.83 2.94 3.59
CA ASP A 110 16.38 3.90 4.61
C ASP A 110 15.34 4.84 4.03
N ASN A 111 14.43 5.35 4.86
CA ASN A 111 13.21 5.92 4.33
C ASN A 111 12.45 6.86 5.28
N PRO A 112 11.63 7.82 4.78
CA PRO A 112 11.05 8.85 5.61
C PRO A 112 9.88 8.29 6.38
N GLU A 113 9.73 8.93 7.52
CA GLU A 113 8.65 8.70 8.44
C GLU A 113 7.46 9.57 8.00
N PHE A 114 6.27 8.97 7.97
CA PHE A 114 5.04 9.72 7.73
C PHE A 114 4.53 10.30 9.06
N PRO A 115 3.88 11.48 9.08
CA PRO A 115 3.41 12.11 10.31
C PRO A 115 2.69 11.16 11.27
N GLY A 116 3.17 11.12 12.51
CA GLY A 116 2.57 10.33 13.57
C GLY A 116 1.55 11.14 14.34
N TYR A 117 0.26 10.78 14.27
CA TYR A 117 -0.83 11.55 14.90
C TYR A 117 -0.54 11.97 16.36
N PHE A 118 -0.09 11.03 17.20
CA PHE A 118 0.12 11.30 18.63
C PHE A 118 1.36 12.16 18.92
N LEU A 119 2.40 12.07 18.11
CA LEU A 119 3.58 12.92 18.26
C LEU A 119 3.23 14.37 17.89
N GLU A 120 2.46 14.56 16.82
CA GLU A 120 2.00 15.89 16.40
C GLU A 120 1.05 16.52 17.42
N VAL A 121 0.15 15.75 18.04
CA VAL A 121 -0.71 16.25 19.14
C VAL A 121 0.14 16.73 20.32
N ASN A 122 1.18 15.98 20.69
CA ASN A 122 2.04 16.36 21.83
C ASN A 122 2.90 17.60 21.53
N ASN A 123 3.34 17.77 20.28
CA ASN A 123 4.21 18.88 19.88
C ASN A 123 3.45 20.16 19.54
N TYR A 124 2.22 20.03 19.03
CA TYR A 124 1.42 21.14 18.50
C TYR A 124 -0.01 21.10 19.08
N ASP A 125 -1.01 20.76 18.28
CA ASP A 125 -2.41 20.63 18.68
C ASP A 125 -3.14 19.55 17.84
N GLU A 126 -4.37 19.20 18.25
CA GLU A 126 -5.17 18.19 17.55
C GLU A 126 -5.55 18.55 16.11
N LYS A 127 -5.75 19.84 15.82
CA LYS A 127 -6.17 20.27 14.48
C LYS A 127 -5.02 20.10 13.51
N TYR A 128 -3.84 20.58 13.89
CA TYR A 128 -2.60 20.42 13.14
C TYR A 128 -2.29 18.93 12.92
N ALA A 129 -2.37 18.11 13.97
CA ALA A 129 -2.14 16.68 13.87
C ALA A 129 -3.10 15.98 12.88
N LYS A 130 -4.37 16.38 12.83
CA LYS A 130 -5.35 15.86 11.86
C LYS A 130 -4.98 16.26 10.44
N ASP A 131 -4.67 17.53 10.22
CA ASP A 131 -4.36 18.07 8.89
C ASP A 131 -3.06 17.44 8.33
N GLU A 132 -2.01 17.33 9.16
CA GLU A 132 -0.75 16.69 8.77
C GLU A 132 -0.90 15.18 8.59
N PHE A 133 -1.73 14.49 9.39
CA PHE A 133 -2.01 13.07 9.16
C PHE A 133 -2.67 12.83 7.82
N VAL A 134 -3.66 13.65 7.43
CA VAL A 134 -4.32 13.55 6.12
C VAL A 134 -3.34 13.82 4.98
N ARG A 135 -2.50 14.87 5.12
CA ARG A 135 -1.45 15.17 4.14
C ARG A 135 -0.45 14.02 4.02
N GLY A 136 0.02 13.49 5.14
CA GLY A 136 0.97 12.37 5.19
C GLY A 136 0.46 11.12 4.48
N ILE A 137 -0.85 10.83 4.58
CA ILE A 137 -1.47 9.73 3.83
C ILE A 137 -1.42 9.98 2.31
N ALA A 138 -1.68 11.20 1.85
CA ALA A 138 -1.60 11.52 0.42
C ALA A 138 -0.15 11.42 -0.10
N GLU A 139 0.80 11.98 0.64
CA GLU A 139 2.24 11.90 0.32
C GLU A 139 2.75 10.45 0.29
N MET A 140 2.23 9.60 1.18
CA MET A 140 2.54 8.17 1.20
C MET A 140 2.09 7.48 -0.09
N VAL A 141 0.87 7.73 -0.55
CA VAL A 141 0.34 7.17 -1.80
C VAL A 141 1.23 7.61 -2.97
N ASP A 142 1.51 8.91 -3.10
CA ASP A 142 2.31 9.45 -4.19
C ASP A 142 3.73 8.88 -4.21
N ARG A 143 4.38 8.80 -3.03
CA ARG A 143 5.73 8.24 -2.90
C ARG A 143 5.77 6.77 -3.26
N PHE A 144 4.80 5.98 -2.81
CA PHE A 144 4.76 4.55 -3.10
C PHE A 144 4.47 4.28 -4.58
N ILE A 145 3.60 5.08 -5.21
CA ILE A 145 3.37 5.02 -6.66
C ILE A 145 4.68 5.31 -7.40
N TYR A 146 5.36 6.40 -7.06
CA TYR A 146 6.62 6.78 -7.71
C TYR A 146 7.66 5.66 -7.63
N LEU A 147 7.88 5.11 -6.44
CA LEU A 147 8.87 4.04 -6.22
C LEU A 147 8.51 2.76 -6.96
N ALA A 148 7.23 2.37 -6.92
CA ALA A 148 6.76 1.18 -7.59
C ALA A 148 6.96 1.29 -9.11
N LEU A 149 6.60 2.43 -9.72
CA LEU A 149 6.78 2.65 -11.15
C LEU A 149 8.27 2.64 -11.53
N LYS A 150 9.11 3.38 -10.78
CA LYS A 150 10.55 3.42 -11.02
C LYS A 150 11.20 2.03 -10.92
N LYS A 151 10.85 1.24 -9.90
CA LYS A 151 11.39 -0.12 -9.72
C LYS A 151 10.92 -1.08 -10.80
N LYS A 152 9.68 -0.94 -11.28
CA LYS A 152 9.20 -1.69 -12.44
C LYS A 152 9.96 -1.35 -13.72
N GLU A 153 10.26 -0.07 -13.95
CA GLU A 153 11.11 0.37 -15.07
C GLU A 153 12.53 -0.22 -14.99
N GLU A 154 13.06 -0.39 -13.77
CA GLU A 154 14.33 -1.08 -13.51
C GLU A 154 14.23 -2.63 -13.65
N GLY A 155 13.06 -3.17 -13.97
CA GLY A 155 12.83 -4.61 -14.22
C GLY A 155 12.53 -5.44 -12.96
N TYR A 156 12.17 -4.81 -11.84
CA TYR A 156 11.82 -5.51 -10.60
C TYR A 156 10.36 -5.99 -10.61
N GLU A 157 10.13 -7.13 -9.98
CA GLU A 157 8.80 -7.48 -9.51
C GLU A 157 8.51 -6.75 -8.20
N VAL A 158 7.48 -5.92 -8.19
CA VAL A 158 7.17 -5.04 -7.05
C VAL A 158 6.01 -5.57 -6.23
N PHE A 159 6.21 -5.60 -4.91
CA PHE A 159 5.26 -6.07 -3.92
C PHE A 159 4.94 -5.00 -2.88
N MET A 160 3.67 -4.92 -2.48
CA MET A 160 3.21 -4.08 -1.37
C MET A 160 2.74 -4.95 -0.21
N ASN A 161 3.21 -4.63 0.99
CA ASN A 161 2.84 -5.27 2.23
C ASN A 161 2.19 -4.25 3.17
N PRO A 162 0.85 -4.13 3.13
CA PRO A 162 0.10 -3.22 3.98
C PRO A 162 -0.21 -3.86 5.36
N THR A 163 0.70 -4.64 5.96
CA THR A 163 0.42 -5.33 7.24
C THR A 163 0.49 -4.38 8.44
N GLY A 164 1.42 -3.42 8.43
CA GLY A 164 1.67 -2.52 9.56
C GLY A 164 1.06 -1.12 9.44
N GLY A 165 0.98 -0.42 10.57
CA GLY A 165 0.53 0.97 10.69
C GLY A 165 -0.96 1.13 11.03
N PHE A 166 -1.44 2.37 11.08
CA PHE A 166 -2.87 2.65 11.21
C PHE A 166 -3.65 2.15 9.98
N LYS A 167 -4.95 1.89 10.15
CA LYS A 167 -5.85 1.46 9.06
C LYS A 167 -5.77 2.37 7.82
N ALA A 168 -5.59 3.68 8.01
CA ALA A 168 -5.40 4.62 6.91
C ALA A 168 -4.12 4.33 6.09
N HIS A 169 -2.99 4.07 6.77
CA HIS A 169 -1.72 3.72 6.12
C HIS A 169 -1.79 2.37 5.39
N VAL A 170 -2.48 1.39 5.99
CA VAL A 170 -2.77 0.08 5.38
C VAL A 170 -3.53 0.26 4.06
N ILE A 171 -4.61 1.06 4.08
CA ILE A 171 -5.41 1.37 2.89
C ILE A 171 -4.57 2.11 1.85
N ALA A 172 -3.79 3.11 2.25
CA ALA A 172 -2.94 3.89 1.36
C ALA A 172 -1.89 3.02 0.64
N CYS A 173 -1.21 2.14 1.38
CA CYS A 173 -0.24 1.21 0.82
C CYS A 173 -0.88 0.23 -0.18
N ALA A 174 -2.02 -0.36 0.19
CA ALA A 174 -2.75 -1.25 -0.71
C ALA A 174 -3.22 -0.51 -1.97
N LEU A 175 -3.75 0.70 -1.82
CA LEU A 175 -4.20 1.55 -2.92
C LEU A 175 -3.06 1.87 -3.90
N ALA A 176 -1.88 2.27 -3.40
CA ALA A 176 -0.71 2.49 -4.24
C ALA A 176 -0.31 1.23 -5.02
N GLY A 177 -0.40 0.06 -4.36
CA GLY A 177 -0.18 -1.24 -4.99
C GLY A 177 -1.15 -1.51 -6.13
N PHE A 178 -2.44 -1.31 -5.90
CA PHE A 178 -3.45 -1.46 -6.95
C PHE A 178 -3.20 -0.47 -8.08
N LEU A 179 -3.07 0.84 -7.80
CA LEU A 179 -2.86 1.91 -8.79
C LEU A 179 -1.68 1.66 -9.71
N THR A 180 -0.67 0.94 -9.24
CA THR A 180 0.53 0.60 -10.03
C THR A 180 0.53 -0.82 -10.58
N GLY A 181 -0.50 -1.64 -10.32
CA GLY A 181 -0.55 -3.06 -10.70
C GLY A 181 0.53 -3.91 -10.01
N CYS A 182 0.92 -3.56 -8.79
CA CYS A 182 1.85 -4.33 -7.99
C CYS A 182 1.13 -5.46 -7.26
N LYS A 183 1.88 -6.51 -6.90
CA LYS A 183 1.34 -7.58 -6.07
C LYS A 183 1.13 -7.07 -4.65
N VAL A 184 -0.11 -7.04 -4.18
CA VAL A 184 -0.44 -6.67 -2.81
C VAL A 184 -0.64 -7.96 -2.01
N TYR A 185 0.12 -8.16 -0.94
CA TYR A 185 0.01 -9.37 -0.12
C TYR A 185 -0.24 -9.04 1.34
N TYR A 186 -1.12 -9.80 1.96
CA TYR A 186 -1.56 -9.62 3.34
C TYR A 186 -1.74 -10.98 4.00
N MET A 187 -1.56 -11.05 5.32
CA MET A 187 -1.86 -12.22 6.10
C MET A 187 -2.87 -11.86 7.18
N ASN A 188 -3.97 -12.60 7.20
CA ASN A 188 -4.94 -12.54 8.28
C ASN A 188 -4.48 -13.40 9.47
N GLU A 189 -4.71 -12.91 10.69
CA GLU A 189 -4.27 -13.58 11.92
C GLU A 189 -4.94 -14.95 12.15
N GLU A 190 -6.18 -15.15 11.66
CA GLU A 190 -6.94 -16.39 11.86
C GLU A 190 -6.48 -17.50 10.92
N PHE A 191 -6.33 -17.20 9.63
CA PHE A 191 -5.98 -18.21 8.63
C PHE A 191 -4.47 -18.48 8.52
N ARG A 192 -3.62 -17.61 9.11
CA ARG A 192 -2.15 -17.70 9.16
C ARG A 192 -1.46 -18.00 7.82
N ASN A 193 -2.12 -17.62 6.73
CA ASN A 193 -1.68 -17.84 5.37
C ASN A 193 -1.61 -16.50 4.63
N VAL A 194 -0.56 -16.34 3.82
CA VAL A 194 -0.39 -15.16 2.98
C VAL A 194 -1.36 -15.26 1.80
N ILE A 195 -2.11 -14.19 1.59
CA ILE A 195 -3.03 -14.04 0.46
C ILE A 195 -2.51 -12.90 -0.40
N PHE A 196 -2.46 -13.13 -1.71
CA PHE A 196 -2.30 -12.07 -2.69
C PHE A 196 -3.67 -11.50 -3.01
N MET A 197 -3.86 -10.23 -2.69
CA MET A 197 -5.12 -9.54 -2.94
C MET A 197 -5.31 -9.44 -4.47
N PRO A 198 -6.53 -9.68 -4.98
CA PRO A 198 -6.84 -9.32 -6.34
C PRO A 198 -6.68 -7.81 -6.49
N GLU A 199 -6.45 -7.34 -7.72
CA GLU A 199 -6.52 -5.91 -7.99
C GLU A 199 -7.91 -5.40 -7.62
N LEU A 200 -8.02 -4.60 -6.55
CA LEU A 200 -9.29 -4.07 -6.05
C LEU A 200 -9.73 -2.86 -6.86
N PHE A 201 -9.84 -3.08 -8.16
CA PHE A 201 -10.45 -2.15 -9.07
C PHE A 201 -11.79 -2.66 -9.53
N TYR A 202 -12.57 -1.71 -10.03
CA TYR A 202 -13.68 -2.06 -10.86
C TYR A 202 -13.17 -2.74 -12.13
N LEU A 203 -13.28 -4.06 -12.18
CA LEU A 203 -13.11 -4.82 -13.40
C LEU A 203 -14.44 -4.77 -14.16
N PRO A 204 -14.50 -4.11 -15.33
CA PRO A 204 -15.69 -4.09 -16.16
C PRO A 204 -16.15 -5.49 -16.49
N LYS A 205 -17.46 -5.76 -16.45
CA LYS A 205 -18.01 -7.07 -16.79
C LYS A 205 -19.18 -6.97 -17.75
N GLY A 206 -19.43 -8.07 -18.47
CA GLY A 206 -20.60 -8.22 -19.34
C GLY A 206 -20.75 -7.09 -20.36
N ARG A 207 -21.79 -6.26 -20.22
CA ARG A 207 -22.11 -5.17 -21.15
C ARG A 207 -21.08 -4.05 -21.14
N GLU A 208 -20.32 -3.89 -20.07
CA GLU A 208 -19.29 -2.85 -19.96
C GLU A 208 -18.07 -3.21 -20.79
N VAL A 209 -17.67 -4.48 -20.76
CA VAL A 209 -16.62 -5.00 -21.64
C VAL A 209 -17.05 -4.79 -23.10
N LYS A 210 -18.30 -5.11 -23.45
CA LYS A 210 -18.83 -4.86 -24.81
C LYS A 210 -18.77 -3.38 -25.20
N LEU A 211 -19.09 -2.47 -24.27
CA LEU A 211 -18.98 -1.04 -24.51
C LEU A 211 -17.52 -0.60 -24.71
N LEU A 212 -16.60 -1.06 -23.86
CA LEU A 212 -15.17 -0.79 -24.01
C LEU A 212 -14.62 -1.35 -25.33
N GLU A 213 -15.09 -2.51 -25.79
CA GLU A 213 -14.75 -3.08 -27.10
C GLU A 213 -15.23 -2.19 -28.26
N ILE A 214 -16.47 -1.69 -28.19
CA ILE A 214 -17.00 -0.74 -29.18
C ILE A 214 -16.14 0.54 -29.24
N LEU A 215 -15.62 0.99 -28.10
CA LEU A 215 -14.79 2.20 -27.99
C LEU A 215 -13.28 1.94 -28.17
N SER A 216 -12.86 0.68 -28.35
CA SER A 216 -11.44 0.27 -28.31
C SER A 216 -10.59 0.85 -29.43
N ASP A 217 -11.21 1.34 -30.51
CA ASP A 217 -10.55 2.07 -31.60
C ASP A 217 -10.08 3.48 -31.20
N ARG A 218 -10.35 3.91 -29.96
CA ARG A 218 -9.96 5.20 -29.37
C ARG A 218 -10.55 6.43 -30.09
N ARG A 219 -11.41 6.25 -31.08
CA ARG A 219 -12.07 7.37 -31.76
C ARG A 219 -13.23 7.88 -30.88
N PRO A 220 -13.32 9.20 -30.60
CA PRO A 220 -14.46 9.74 -29.87
C PRO A 220 -15.77 9.50 -30.62
N ARG A 221 -16.84 9.18 -29.89
CA ARG A 221 -18.20 9.05 -30.42
C ARG A 221 -19.02 10.25 -29.98
N SER A 222 -19.65 10.96 -30.91
CA SER A 222 -20.42 12.18 -30.65
C SER A 222 -21.73 12.21 -31.42
N GLY A 223 -22.64 13.13 -31.07
CA GLY A 223 -23.90 13.32 -31.80
C GLY A 223 -24.78 12.06 -31.77
N ALA A 224 -25.20 11.57 -32.94
CA ALA A 224 -26.05 10.38 -33.04
C ALA A 224 -25.37 9.10 -32.52
N GLU A 225 -24.05 8.95 -32.72
CA GLU A 225 -23.29 7.80 -32.21
C GLU A 225 -23.26 7.79 -30.69
N TYR A 226 -23.04 8.96 -30.08
CA TYR A 226 -23.11 9.12 -28.62
C TYR A 226 -24.51 8.79 -28.09
N LYS A 227 -25.57 9.36 -28.68
CA LYS A 227 -26.95 9.09 -28.26
C LYS A 227 -27.26 7.59 -28.30
N SER A 228 -26.89 6.91 -29.38
CA SER A 228 -27.09 5.46 -29.50
C SER A 228 -26.35 4.67 -28.41
N ILE A 229 -25.11 5.05 -28.08
CA ILE A 229 -24.35 4.43 -27.00
C ILE A 229 -24.99 4.73 -25.64
N ALA A 230 -25.33 5.98 -25.37
CA ALA A 230 -25.93 6.41 -24.12
C ALA A 230 -27.25 5.68 -23.87
N ASP A 231 -28.14 5.59 -24.86
CA ASP A 231 -29.43 4.89 -24.76
C ASP A 231 -29.23 3.38 -24.58
N LYS A 232 -28.26 2.79 -25.30
CA LYS A 232 -28.00 1.35 -25.27
C LYS A 232 -27.21 0.92 -24.03
N PHE A 233 -26.45 1.79 -23.38
CA PHE A 233 -25.53 1.43 -22.29
C PHE A 233 -25.62 2.41 -21.11
N VAL A 234 -26.83 2.89 -20.79
CA VAL A 234 -27.05 3.95 -19.78
C VAL A 234 -26.26 3.70 -18.48
N ASN A 235 -26.47 2.53 -17.86
CA ASN A 235 -25.86 2.21 -16.56
C ASN A 235 -24.36 1.91 -16.69
N GLU A 236 -23.96 1.23 -17.76
CA GLU A 236 -22.57 0.88 -18.02
C GLU A 236 -21.72 2.10 -18.32
N LEU A 237 -22.23 3.03 -19.12
CA LEU A 237 -21.57 4.28 -19.45
C LEU A 237 -21.33 5.12 -18.20
N GLU A 238 -22.34 5.22 -17.32
CA GLU A 238 -22.21 5.95 -16.06
C GLU A 238 -21.18 5.30 -15.12
N ARG A 239 -21.23 3.98 -14.94
CA ARG A 239 -20.24 3.27 -14.10
C ARG A 239 -18.83 3.41 -14.67
N LEU A 240 -18.64 3.19 -15.97
CA LEU A 240 -17.33 3.34 -16.61
C LEU A 240 -16.81 4.78 -16.50
N ARG A 241 -17.70 5.79 -16.53
CA ARG A 241 -17.34 7.19 -16.28
C ARG A 241 -16.88 7.40 -14.84
N VAL A 242 -17.61 6.91 -13.85
CA VAL A 242 -17.24 7.00 -12.41
C VAL A 242 -15.86 6.40 -12.14
N TYR A 243 -15.53 5.29 -12.80
CA TYR A 243 -14.21 4.65 -12.66
C TYR A 243 -13.12 5.23 -13.57
N GLY A 244 -13.42 6.28 -14.35
CA GLY A 244 -12.48 6.93 -15.26
C GLY A 244 -11.99 6.03 -16.40
N LEU A 245 -12.79 5.04 -16.78
CA LEU A 245 -12.50 4.12 -17.89
C LEU A 245 -12.97 4.69 -19.24
N VAL A 246 -13.91 5.63 -19.19
CA VAL A 246 -14.32 6.45 -20.33
C VAL A 246 -14.41 7.91 -19.89
N ASP A 247 -14.06 8.82 -20.80
CA ASP A 247 -14.30 10.24 -20.65
C ASP A 247 -15.60 10.60 -21.36
N VAL A 248 -16.44 11.41 -20.70
CA VAL A 248 -17.67 11.94 -21.27
C VAL A 248 -17.59 13.46 -21.24
N GLU A 249 -17.51 14.08 -22.43
CA GLU A 249 -17.51 15.54 -22.57
C GLU A 249 -18.95 16.07 -22.49
N THR A 250 -19.11 17.19 -21.78
CA THR A 250 -20.37 17.93 -21.63
C THR A 250 -20.32 19.26 -22.36
N ASP A 251 -21.46 19.70 -22.89
CA ASP A 251 -21.60 21.03 -23.48
C ASP A 251 -21.67 22.13 -22.40
N ASP A 252 -21.83 23.39 -22.83
CA ASP A 252 -21.90 24.55 -21.95
C ASP A 252 -23.09 24.50 -20.96
N ASP A 253 -24.13 23.72 -21.29
CA ASP A 253 -25.29 23.47 -20.44
C ASP A 253 -25.09 22.25 -19.50
N GLY A 254 -23.91 21.63 -19.52
CA GLY A 254 -23.59 20.43 -18.75
C GLY A 254 -24.18 19.14 -19.31
N LYS A 255 -24.73 19.15 -20.54
CA LYS A 255 -25.30 17.95 -21.15
C LYS A 255 -24.20 17.12 -21.83
N PRO A 256 -24.10 15.82 -21.54
CA PRO A 256 -23.09 14.98 -22.13
C PRO A 256 -23.38 14.76 -23.62
N PHE A 257 -22.37 14.92 -24.49
CA PHE A 257 -22.54 14.86 -25.94
C PHE A 257 -21.49 14.02 -26.68
N ARG A 258 -20.40 13.64 -26.00
CA ARG A 258 -19.33 12.84 -26.57
C ARG A 258 -18.73 11.88 -25.54
N VAL A 259 -18.37 10.68 -25.97
CA VAL A 259 -17.67 9.67 -25.16
C VAL A 259 -16.42 9.16 -25.85
N LYS A 260 -15.37 8.87 -25.08
CA LYS A 260 -14.14 8.22 -25.54
C LYS A 260 -13.60 7.28 -24.46
N ILE A 261 -13.00 6.15 -24.85
CA ILE A 261 -12.25 5.31 -23.91
C ILE A 261 -10.97 6.00 -23.45
N THR A 262 -10.64 5.88 -22.16
CA THR A 262 -9.39 6.41 -21.61
C THR A 262 -8.24 5.40 -21.80
N ALA A 263 -7.00 5.83 -21.56
CA ALA A 263 -5.86 4.91 -21.50
C ALA A 263 -6.07 3.82 -20.43
N ARG A 264 -6.69 4.19 -19.30
CA ARG A 264 -7.08 3.26 -18.25
C ARG A 264 -8.15 2.28 -18.73
N GLY A 265 -9.16 2.75 -19.46
CA GLY A 265 -10.19 1.87 -20.05
C GLY A 265 -9.59 0.78 -20.96
N ILE A 266 -8.58 1.13 -21.75
CA ILE A 266 -7.87 0.17 -22.61
C ILE A 266 -7.11 -0.87 -21.78
N LEU A 267 -6.37 -0.43 -20.75
CA LEU A 267 -5.64 -1.33 -19.86
C LEU A 267 -6.60 -2.37 -19.25
N PHE A 268 -7.73 -1.91 -18.72
CA PHE A 268 -8.73 -2.76 -18.08
C PHE A 268 -9.45 -3.70 -19.04
N LEU A 269 -9.67 -3.27 -20.29
CA LEU A 269 -10.21 -4.14 -21.33
C LEU A 269 -9.27 -5.32 -21.61
N ASN A 270 -7.96 -5.07 -21.66
CA ASN A 270 -6.97 -6.13 -21.87
C ASN A 270 -6.91 -7.10 -20.69
N THR A 271 -6.83 -6.59 -19.46
CA THR A 271 -6.87 -7.42 -18.23
C THR A 271 -8.13 -8.27 -18.16
N SER A 272 -9.30 -7.70 -18.52
CA SER A 272 -10.58 -8.44 -18.50
C SER A 272 -10.63 -9.58 -19.54
N LYS A 273 -9.90 -9.46 -20.66
CA LYS A 273 -9.78 -10.52 -21.67
C LYS A 273 -8.83 -11.64 -21.23
N GLU A 274 -7.82 -11.33 -20.43
CA GLU A 274 -6.89 -12.33 -19.89
C GLU A 274 -7.54 -13.16 -18.77
N VAL A 275 -8.34 -12.54 -17.89
CA VAL A 275 -9.04 -13.24 -16.79
C VAL A 275 -10.17 -14.17 -17.28
N GLN A 276 -10.67 -13.99 -18.50
CA GLN A 276 -11.72 -14.84 -19.09
C GLN A 276 -11.16 -16.03 -19.91
N ARG A 277 -9.83 -16.15 -20.04
CA ARG A 277 -9.15 -17.28 -20.68
C ARG A 277 -8.70 -18.30 -19.65
#